data_AF-A0A0K8JFM2-F1
#
_entry.id   AF-A0A0K8JFM2-F1
#
_cell.length_a   1.000
_cell.length_b   1.000
_cell.length_c   1.000
_cell.angle_alpha   90.00
_cell.angle_beta   90.00
_cell.angle_gamma   90.00
#
_symmetry.space_group_name_H-M   'P 1'
#
loop_
_entity.id
_entity.type
_entity.pdbx_description
1 polymer ?
#
loop_
_entity_poly.entity_id
_entity_poly.type
_entity_poly.pdbx_seq_one_letter_code
_entity_poly.pdbx_strand_id
1 'polypeptide(L)'
;MNPGELNCRITLLAEVKTADGQGGYETEYVSRAALWAKIMPVTAKTTDQYEQMTPEILYRIIIRYRRDVAVTDRIQYGSREFEQIGPPVDIEEKHAYLRLECREVVADAADD
;
A
#
# COMPACT_ATOMS: atom_id res chain seq x y z
N MET A 1 14.52 14.64 -2.65
CA MET A 1 13.28 14.80 -1.86
C MET A 1 13.63 15.46 -0.54
N ASN A 2 12.88 16.49 -0.12
CA ASN A 2 13.09 17.12 1.19
C ASN A 2 12.41 16.27 2.29
N PRO A 3 13.11 15.89 3.38
CA PRO A 3 12.51 15.08 4.45
C PRO A 3 11.28 15.74 5.11
N GLY A 4 11.15 17.07 5.04
CA GLY A 4 9.97 17.80 5.51
C GLY A 4 8.68 17.53 4.73
N GLU A 5 8.76 16.81 3.61
CA GLU A 5 7.58 16.45 2.79
C GLU A 5 6.81 15.23 3.33
N LEU A 6 7.37 14.46 4.28
CA LEU A 6 6.68 13.34 4.92
C LEU A 6 5.74 13.86 6.01
N ASN A 7 4.49 14.15 5.64
CA ASN A 7 3.51 14.87 6.46
C ASN A 7 2.38 13.99 7.04
N CYS A 8 2.28 12.72 6.65
CA CYS A 8 1.27 11.78 7.14
C CYS A 8 1.88 10.76 8.10
N ARG A 9 1.14 10.37 9.14
CA ARG A 9 1.49 9.22 9.99
C ARG A 9 0.68 8.00 9.54
N ILE A 10 1.38 6.94 9.15
CA ILE A 10 0.78 5.68 8.69
C ILE A 10 1.17 4.52 9.61
N THR A 11 0.46 3.40 9.50
CA THR A 11 0.86 2.11 10.06
C THR A 11 1.18 1.15 8.93
N LEU A 12 2.38 0.57 8.95
CA LEU A 12 2.75 -0.56 8.11
C LEU A 12 2.19 -1.84 8.73
N LEU A 13 1.41 -2.58 7.96
CA LEU A 13 0.79 -3.83 8.35
C LEU A 13 1.48 -5.00 7.66
N ALA A 14 1.99 -5.94 8.45
CA ALA A 14 2.63 -7.16 7.99
C ALA A 14 1.59 -8.22 7.62
N GLU A 15 1.71 -8.82 6.44
CA GLU A 15 0.95 -10.04 6.13
C GLU A 15 1.48 -11.21 6.98
N VAL A 16 0.57 -11.89 7.67
CA VAL A 16 0.84 -13.11 8.45
C VAL A 16 -0.07 -14.20 7.91
N LYS A 17 0.51 -15.34 7.53
CA LYS A 17 -0.22 -16.52 7.06
C LYS A 17 -0.18 -17.60 8.13
N THR A 18 -1.36 -17.96 8.61
CA THR A 18 -1.54 -19.03 9.60
C THR A 18 -2.20 -20.21 8.91
N ALA A 19 -1.66 -21.42 9.09
CA ALA A 19 -2.26 -22.61 8.49
C ALA A 19 -3.65 -22.87 9.08
N ASP A 20 -4.64 -23.12 8.23
CA ASP A 20 -6.04 -23.32 8.63
C ASP A 20 -6.37 -24.77 9.05
N GLY A 21 -5.37 -25.67 9.02
CA GLY A 21 -5.53 -27.09 9.33
C GLY A 21 -6.19 -27.93 8.23
N GLN A 22 -6.58 -27.33 7.11
CA GLN A 22 -7.27 -27.98 5.97
C GLN A 22 -6.47 -27.90 4.67
N GLY A 23 -5.21 -27.47 4.74
CA GLY A 23 -4.31 -27.33 3.60
C GLY A 23 -4.33 -25.94 2.96
N GLY A 24 -5.06 -24.99 3.55
CA GLY A 24 -5.03 -23.57 3.20
C GLY A 24 -4.32 -22.71 4.26
N TYR A 25 -4.46 -21.41 4.10
CA TYR A 25 -3.93 -20.40 5.02
C TYR A 25 -4.98 -19.31 5.25
N GLU A 26 -5.09 -18.89 6.50
CA GLU A 26 -5.76 -17.65 6.88
C GLU A 26 -4.72 -16.51 6.82
N THR A 27 -5.11 -15.41 6.16
CA THR A 27 -4.24 -14.22 6.03
C THR A 27 -4.71 -13.15 6.98
N GLU A 28 -3.84 -12.77 7.91
CA GLU A 28 -4.03 -11.67 8.84
C GLU A 28 -3.04 -10.54 8.55
N TYR A 29 -3.43 -9.32 8.92
CA TYR A 29 -2.57 -8.14 8.81
C TYR A 29 -2.30 -7.55 10.18
N VAL A 30 -1.05 -7.66 10.64
CA VAL A 30 -0.66 -7.20 11.99
C VAL A 30 0.16 -5.93 11.93
N SER A 31 -0.03 -5.03 12.89
CA SER A 31 0.73 -3.78 12.94
C SER A 31 2.22 -4.04 13.16
N ARG A 32 3.06 -3.65 12.18
CA ARG A 32 4.52 -3.77 12.27
C ARG A 32 5.17 -2.50 12.80
N ALA A 33 4.80 -1.34 12.26
CA ALA A 33 5.45 -0.08 12.62
C ALA A 33 4.64 1.15 12.20
N ALA A 34 4.69 2.21 13.00
CA ALA A 34 4.17 3.51 12.62
C ALA A 34 5.25 4.35 11.91
N LEU A 35 4.96 4.91 10.74
CA LEU A 35 5.91 5.61 9.86
C LEU A 35 5.41 6.99 9.44
N TRP A 36 6.36 7.87 9.14
CA TRP A 36 6.08 9.10 8.41
C TRP A 36 6.06 8.79 6.92
N ALA A 37 5.06 9.30 6.23
CA ALA A 37 4.85 9.10 4.81
C ALA A 37 4.39 10.38 4.10
N LYS A 38 4.55 10.42 2.79
CA LYS A 38 3.85 11.33 1.88
C LYS A 38 2.92 10.49 1.01
N ILE A 39 1.63 10.79 1.03
CA ILE A 39 0.62 10.07 0.24
C ILE A 39 0.18 11.00 -0.89
N MET A 40 0.26 10.54 -2.14
CA MET A 40 -0.14 11.30 -3.32
C MET A 40 -1.06 10.45 -4.20
N PRO A 41 -2.28 10.92 -4.53
CA PRO A 41 -3.08 10.24 -5.55
C PRO A 41 -2.37 10.38 -6.91
N VAL A 42 -2.36 9.30 -7.66
CA VAL A 42 -1.88 9.21 -9.03
C VAL A 42 -3.09 8.81 -9.87
N THR A 43 -3.63 9.75 -10.63
CA THR A 43 -4.73 9.45 -11.55
C THR A 43 -4.24 8.48 -12.62
N ALA A 44 -4.83 7.28 -12.67
CA ALA A 44 -4.65 6.41 -13.81
C ALA A 44 -5.35 7.07 -15.01
N LYS A 45 -4.59 7.41 -16.06
CA LYS A 45 -5.18 7.79 -17.34
C LYS A 45 -5.83 6.53 -17.92
N THR A 46 -7.16 6.49 -17.98
CA THR A 46 -7.88 5.38 -18.62
C THR A 46 -7.69 5.50 -20.14
N THR A 47 -7.12 4.48 -20.77
CA THR A 47 -7.12 4.34 -22.23
C THR A 47 -8.51 3.90 -22.64
N ASP A 48 -9.15 4.68 -23.52
CA ASP A 48 -10.35 4.32 -24.26
C ASP A 48 -10.24 2.91 -24.85
N GLN A 49 -10.91 1.95 -24.22
CA GLN A 49 -11.35 0.72 -24.85
C GLN A 49 -12.65 0.30 -24.15
N TYR A 50 -13.68 0.15 -24.99
CA TYR A 50 -15.07 -0.17 -24.68
C TYR A 50 -15.24 -1.30 -23.66
N GLU A 51 -15.20 -0.98 -22.37
CA GLU A 51 -15.74 -1.76 -21.26
C GLU A 51 -15.80 -0.82 -20.04
N GLN A 52 -16.80 -0.99 -19.17
CA GLN A 52 -17.04 -0.16 -17.99
C GLN A 52 -15.89 -0.30 -16.98
N MET A 53 -14.74 0.32 -17.24
CA MET A 53 -13.65 0.40 -16.27
C MET A 53 -13.97 1.54 -15.30
N THR A 54 -14.40 1.17 -14.09
CA THR A 54 -14.41 2.09 -12.95
C THR A 54 -13.00 2.69 -12.82
N PRO A 55 -12.84 4.03 -12.85
CA PRO A 55 -11.54 4.63 -12.71
C PRO A 55 -10.95 4.28 -11.33
N GLU A 56 -9.93 3.43 -11.31
CA GLU A 56 -9.20 3.09 -10.09
C GLU A 56 -8.19 4.22 -9.79
N ILE A 57 -8.34 4.86 -8.62
CA ILE A 57 -7.38 5.85 -8.15
C ILE A 57 -6.19 5.09 -7.57
N LEU A 58 -5.01 5.28 -8.17
CA LEU A 58 -3.76 4.78 -7.63
C LEU A 58 -3.16 5.79 -6.65
N TYR A 59 -2.29 5.32 -5.77
CA TYR A 59 -1.64 6.11 -4.75
C TYR A 59 -0.15 5.83 -4.74
N ARG A 60 0.63 6.90 -4.79
CA ARG A 60 2.06 6.85 -4.53
C ARG A 60 2.31 7.23 -3.08
N ILE A 61 2.80 6.26 -2.30
CA ILE A 61 3.17 6.45 -0.91
C ILE A 61 4.69 6.44 -0.81
N ILE A 62 5.26 7.52 -0.28
CA ILE A 62 6.70 7.65 -0.07
C ILE A 62 7.00 7.57 1.42
N ILE A 63 7.93 6.70 1.81
CA ILE A 63 8.42 6.55 3.18
C ILE A 63 9.95 6.64 3.20
N ARG A 64 10.55 6.77 4.38
CA ARG A 64 12.01 6.58 4.52
C ARG A 64 12.39 5.16 4.15
N TYR A 65 13.61 4.99 3.63
CA TYR A 65 14.13 3.68 3.29
C TYR A 65 14.17 2.74 4.50
N ARG A 66 13.77 1.49 4.27
CA ARG A 66 13.86 0.37 5.22
C ARG A 66 13.82 -0.95 4.44
N ARG A 67 14.34 -2.04 4.99
CA ARG A 67 14.43 -3.33 4.29
C ARG A 67 13.27 -4.27 4.57
N ASP A 68 12.51 -4.00 5.62
CA ASP A 68 11.41 -4.80 6.11
C ASP A 68 10.07 -4.23 5.66
N VAL A 69 9.94 -4.02 4.34
CA VAL A 69 8.67 -3.78 3.64
C VAL A 69 8.58 -4.80 2.53
N ALA A 70 7.61 -5.69 2.61
CA ALA A 70 7.29 -6.69 1.60
C ALA A 70 6.17 -6.16 0.70
N VAL A 71 6.09 -6.64 -0.54
CA VAL A 71 4.99 -6.31 -1.46
C VAL A 71 3.61 -6.74 -0.93
N THR A 72 3.57 -7.77 -0.09
CA THR A 72 2.33 -8.24 0.52
C THR A 72 1.89 -7.41 1.73
N ASP A 73 2.74 -6.52 2.23
CA ASP A 73 2.36 -5.66 3.34
C ASP A 73 1.31 -4.62 2.90
N ARG A 74 0.45 -4.24 3.85
CA ARG A 74 -0.53 -3.17 3.68
C ARG A 74 -0.10 -1.90 4.41
N ILE A 75 -0.68 -0.78 3.97
CA ILE A 75 -0.47 0.53 4.55
C ILE A 75 -1.81 1.03 5.07
N GLN A 76 -1.87 1.39 6.34
CA GLN A 76 -3.06 1.98 6.96
C GLN A 76 -2.83 3.47 7.23
N TYR A 77 -3.80 4.29 6.84
CA TYR A 77 -3.85 5.73 7.12
C TYR A 77 -5.25 6.12 7.60
N GLY A 78 -5.41 6.28 8.91
CA GLY A 78 -6.73 6.47 9.50
C GLY A 78 -7.62 5.24 9.25
N SER A 79 -8.78 5.44 8.64
CA SER A 79 -9.71 4.37 8.25
C SER A 79 -9.42 3.75 6.87
N ARG A 80 -8.41 4.26 6.16
CA ARG A 80 -8.09 3.85 4.79
C ARG A 80 -6.98 2.81 4.81
N GLU A 81 -7.15 1.75 4.04
CA GLU A 81 -6.12 0.76 3.81
C GLU A 81 -5.69 0.76 2.36
N PHE A 82 -4.40 0.57 2.14
CA PHE A 82 -3.80 0.50 0.82
C PHE A 82 -3.01 -0.79 0.70
N GLU A 83 -3.17 -1.45 -0.44
CA GLU A 83 -2.35 -2.59 -0.82
C GLU A 83 -1.40 -2.19 -1.95
N GLN A 84 -0.20 -2.76 -1.92
CA GLN A 84 0.81 -2.47 -2.92
C GLN A 84 0.49 -3.21 -4.22
N ILE A 85 0.56 -2.51 -5.35
CA ILE A 85 0.37 -3.10 -6.69
C ILE A 85 1.68 -3.59 -7.31
N GLY A 86 2.80 -3.41 -6.60
CA GLY A 86 4.14 -3.80 -7.02
C GLY A 86 5.14 -3.69 -5.87
N PRO A 87 6.36 -4.21 -6.03
CA PRO A 87 7.36 -4.20 -4.96
C PRO A 87 7.79 -2.77 -4.59
N PRO A 88 8.20 -2.53 -3.32
CA PRO A 88 8.82 -1.28 -2.93
C PRO A 88 10.02 -0.93 -3.80
N VAL A 89 10.08 0.31 -4.27
CA VAL A 89 11.18 0.80 -5.12
C VAL A 89 12.09 1.73 -4.32
N ASP A 90 13.39 1.41 -4.23
CA ASP A 90 14.38 2.36 -3.73
C ASP A 90 14.56 3.50 -4.75
N ILE A 91 14.28 4.72 -4.31
CA ILE A 91 14.29 5.87 -5.20
C ILE A 91 15.73 6.19 -5.58
N GLU A 92 16.05 5.99 -6.86
CA GLU A 92 17.39 6.23 -7.43
C GLU A 92 18.49 5.39 -6.77
N GLU A 93 18.15 4.27 -6.10
CA GLU A 93 19.09 3.41 -5.35
C GLU A 93 19.87 4.15 -4.25
N LYS A 94 19.36 5.29 -3.78
CA LYS A 94 20.04 6.14 -2.79
C LYS A 94 19.88 5.66 -1.35
N HIS A 95 19.06 4.63 -1.11
CA HIS A 95 18.75 4.11 0.22
C HIS A 95 18.22 5.19 1.17
N ALA A 96 17.52 6.19 0.62
CA ALA A 96 16.98 7.32 1.37
C ALA A 96 15.46 7.20 1.55
N TYR A 97 14.75 6.77 0.50
CA TYR A 97 13.30 6.69 0.46
C TYR A 97 12.86 5.46 -0.31
N LEU A 98 11.75 4.86 0.11
CA LEU A 98 11.02 3.88 -0.68
C LEU A 98 9.78 4.52 -1.29
N ARG A 99 9.51 4.16 -2.53
CA ARG A 99 8.26 4.41 -3.21
C ARG A 99 7.42 3.15 -3.26
N LEU A 100 6.20 3.26 -2.77
CA LEU A 100 5.17 2.23 -2.82
C LEU A 100 4.10 2.74 -3.79
N GLU A 101 3.84 1.98 -4.84
CA GLU A 101 2.66 2.19 -5.67
C GLU A 101 1.55 1.30 -5.11
N CYS A 102 0.42 1.91 -4.81
CA CYS A 102 -0.67 1.26 -4.10
C CYS A 102 -2.01 1.58 -4.73
N ARG A 103 -3.00 0.74 -4.43
CA ARG A 103 -4.42 1.06 -4.59
C ARG A 103 -5.09 1.04 -3.23
N GLU A 104 -6.20 1.74 -3.12
CA GLU A 104 -7.01 1.73 -1.91
C GLU A 104 -7.86 0.47 -1.85
N VAL A 105 -7.86 -0.22 -0.71
CA VAL A 105 -8.74 -1.35 -0.45
C VAL A 105 -10.11 -0.76 -0.14
N VAL A 106 -11.00 -0.82 -1.12
CA VAL A 106 -12.42 -0.52 -0.90
C VAL A 106 -13.03 -1.76 -0.26
N ALA A 107 -13.58 -1.61 0.95
CA ALA A 107 -14.45 -2.65 1.48
C ALA A 107 -15.62 -2.76 0.50
N ASP A 108 -15.72 -3.90 -0.19
CA ASP A 108 -16.97 -4.27 -0.83
C ASP A 108 -18.01 -4.25 0.29
N ALA A 109 -19.04 -3.41 0.14
CA ALA A 109 -20.16 -3.43 1.06
C ALA A 109 -20.80 -4.82 0.89
N ALA A 110 -20.34 -5.78 1.69
CA ALA A 110 -20.92 -7.11 1.72
C ALA A 110 -22.41 -6.94 1.99
N ASP A 111 -23.19 -7.28 0.97
CA ASP A 111 -24.64 -7.48 0.96
C ASP A 111 -25.11 -8.05 2.31
N ASP A 112 -25.94 -7.29 3.03
CA ASP A 112 -26.72 -7.76 4.20
C ASP A 112 -28.00 -8.45 3.72
#